data_AF-A0A7K3M7Q9-F1
#
_entry.id   AF-A0A7K3M7Q9-F1
#
_cell.length_a   1.000
_cell.length_b   1.000
_cell.length_c   1.000
_cell.angle_alpha   90.00
_cell.angle_beta   90.00
_cell.angle_gamma   90.00
#
_symmetry.space_group_name_H-M   'P 1'
#
loop_
_entity.id
_entity.type
_entity.pdbx_description
1 polymer ?
#
loop_
_entity_poly.entity_id
_entity_poly.type
_entity_poly.pdbx_seq_one_letter_code
_entity_poly.pdbx_strand_id
1 'polypeptide(L)'
;MTRMTRFTALAAAVAIALPLASCGGDADYCDTVQDVMDEYQGFGVDDPADSDGINELASSIEDIADAAPDDIESDWRVTADALRTLADMDDPEVLDPETQQQFEEAQPSFDNISQHVMDECDIDLA
;
A
#
# COMPACT_ATOMS: atom_id res chain seq x y z
N MET A 1 -8.49 63.48 -7.66
CA MET A 1 -7.23 62.80 -7.27
C MET A 1 -7.02 62.99 -5.76
N THR A 2 -6.44 61.97 -5.12
CA THR A 2 -6.08 61.82 -3.67
C THR A 2 -7.27 61.62 -2.69
N ARG A 3 -7.30 60.64 -1.78
CA ARG A 3 -6.27 59.80 -1.14
C ARG A 3 -6.78 58.37 -0.85
N MET A 4 -5.89 57.40 -1.05
CA MET A 4 -5.94 56.01 -0.58
C MET A 4 -6.13 55.91 0.94
N THR A 5 -7.02 55.04 1.40
CA THR A 5 -7.01 54.44 2.73
C THR A 5 -6.91 52.93 2.58
N ARG A 6 -5.76 52.40 3.01
CA ARG A 6 -5.40 50.99 3.03
C ARG A 6 -6.21 50.31 4.14
N PHE A 7 -7.07 49.36 3.80
CA PHE A 7 -7.74 48.49 4.76
C PHE A 7 -7.08 47.11 4.73
N THR A 8 -6.16 46.95 5.68
CA THR A 8 -5.91 45.80 6.56
C THR A 8 -6.27 44.41 6.01
N ALA A 9 -5.23 43.67 5.60
CA ALA A 9 -5.30 42.23 5.36
C ALA A 9 -5.64 41.49 6.67
N LEU A 10 -6.77 40.80 6.69
CA LEU A 10 -7.08 39.77 7.69
C LEU A 10 -6.37 38.50 7.26
N ALA A 11 -5.27 38.17 7.94
CA ALA A 11 -4.65 36.85 7.87
C ALA A 11 -5.59 35.86 8.58
N ALA A 12 -6.38 35.13 7.80
CA ALA A 12 -7.08 33.95 8.28
C ALA A 12 -6.04 32.84 8.45
N ALA A 13 -5.58 32.64 9.69
CA ALA A 13 -4.84 31.45 10.06
C ALA A 13 -5.79 30.25 9.95
N VAL A 14 -5.75 29.56 8.82
CA VAL A 14 -6.35 28.23 8.69
C VAL A 14 -5.47 27.31 9.54
N ALA A 15 -5.91 27.04 10.76
CA ALA A 15 -5.39 25.92 11.51
C ALA A 15 -5.81 24.66 10.74
N ILE A 16 -4.88 24.11 9.96
CA ILE A 16 -5.02 22.80 9.36
C ILE A 16 -5.10 21.86 10.56
N ALA A 17 -6.31 21.39 10.86
CA ALA A 17 -6.51 20.26 11.74
C ALA A 17 -5.84 19.07 11.05
N LEU A 18 -4.58 18.82 11.39
CA LEU A 18 -3.95 17.53 11.13
C LEU A 18 -4.84 16.51 11.84
N PRO A 19 -5.44 15.54 11.12
CA PRO A 19 -6.05 14.41 11.80
C PRO A 19 -4.95 13.84 12.70
N LEU A 20 -5.23 13.84 14.00
CA LEU A 20 -4.38 13.17 14.97
C LEU A 20 -4.50 11.70 14.63
N ALA A 21 -3.52 11.16 13.89
CA ALA A 21 -3.31 9.74 13.72
C ALA A 21 -3.57 9.06 15.07
N SER A 22 -4.50 8.11 15.05
CA SER A 22 -5.02 7.43 16.22
C SER A 22 -3.97 6.45 16.74
N CYS A 23 -2.95 7.03 17.36
CA CYS A 23 -1.74 6.39 17.87
C CYS A 23 -2.04 5.10 18.64
N GLY A 24 -1.78 3.96 17.99
CA GLY A 24 -1.78 2.64 18.63
C GLY A 24 -1.66 1.47 17.64
N GLY A 25 -2.49 1.44 16.59
CA GLY A 25 -2.46 0.36 15.59
C GLY A 25 -1.63 0.70 14.36
N ASP A 26 -1.68 1.97 13.93
CA ASP A 26 -1.06 2.41 12.68
C ASP A 26 0.48 2.35 12.72
N ALA A 27 1.08 2.48 13.91
CA ALA A 27 2.54 2.41 14.05
C ALA A 27 3.07 0.99 13.78
N ASP A 28 2.45 -0.03 14.36
CA ASP A 28 2.86 -1.43 14.15
C ASP A 28 2.62 -1.85 12.68
N TYR A 29 1.50 -1.40 12.08
CA TYR A 29 1.21 -1.59 10.66
C TYR A 29 2.26 -0.94 9.76
N CYS A 30 2.52 0.36 9.93
CA CYS A 30 3.46 1.09 9.07
C CYS A 30 4.91 0.62 9.25
N ASP A 31 5.32 0.25 10.47
CA ASP A 31 6.63 -0.36 10.72
C ASP A 31 6.73 -1.71 9.98
N THR A 32 5.69 -2.54 10.00
CA THR A 32 5.65 -3.81 9.26
C THR A 32 5.73 -3.59 7.75
N VAL A 33 4.97 -2.62 7.21
CA VAL A 33 5.05 -2.26 5.77
C VAL A 33 6.45 -1.80 5.39
N GLN A 34 7.08 -0.94 6.21
CA GLN A 34 8.44 -0.44 5.98
C GLN A 34 9.45 -1.59 6.00
N ASP A 35 9.38 -2.49 6.98
CA ASP A 35 10.29 -3.63 7.13
C ASP A 35 10.22 -4.56 5.91
N VAL A 36 9.01 -4.89 5.44
CA VAL A 36 8.82 -5.71 4.23
C VAL A 36 9.34 -4.97 2.99
N MET A 37 9.04 -3.67 2.84
CA MET A 37 9.55 -2.87 1.72
C MET A 37 11.07 -2.78 1.69
N ASP A 38 11.73 -2.71 2.84
CA ASP A 38 13.18 -2.68 2.97
C ASP A 38 13.81 -4.06 2.73
N GLU A 39 13.16 -5.14 3.17
CA GLU A 39 13.59 -6.53 2.93
C GLU A 39 13.54 -6.89 1.44
N TYR A 40 12.45 -6.53 0.78
CA TYR A 40 12.23 -6.80 -0.64
C TYR A 40 12.68 -5.65 -1.54
N GLN A 41 13.39 -4.66 -1.01
CA GLN A 41 13.96 -3.56 -1.78
C GLN A 41 15.02 -4.11 -2.73
N GLY A 42 14.68 -4.19 -4.03
CA GLY A 42 15.53 -4.82 -5.04
C GLY A 42 15.24 -6.31 -5.27
N PHE A 43 14.17 -6.84 -4.68
CA PHE A 43 13.53 -8.07 -5.16
C PHE A 43 12.96 -7.76 -6.54
N GLY A 44 13.77 -7.99 -7.57
CA GLY A 44 13.31 -7.95 -8.93
C GLY A 44 12.39 -9.15 -9.15
N VAL A 45 11.12 -8.88 -9.42
CA VAL A 45 10.22 -9.80 -10.16
C VAL A 45 10.74 -10.12 -11.58
N ASP A 46 11.98 -9.72 -11.90
CA ASP A 46 12.70 -10.02 -13.13
C ASP A 46 12.95 -11.54 -13.33
N ASP A 47 12.84 -12.35 -12.27
CA ASP A 47 12.76 -13.80 -12.37
C ASP A 47 11.46 -14.32 -11.71
N PRO A 48 10.31 -14.24 -12.41
CA PRO A 48 9.03 -14.71 -11.89
C PRO A 48 9.00 -16.24 -11.69
N ALA A 49 10.07 -16.96 -12.05
CA ALA A 49 10.20 -18.40 -11.84
C ALA A 49 10.67 -18.81 -10.43
N ASP A 50 11.02 -17.86 -9.56
CA ASP A 50 11.33 -18.17 -8.16
C ASP A 50 10.04 -18.24 -7.30
N SER A 51 9.32 -19.35 -7.45
CA SER A 51 8.09 -19.66 -6.71
C SER A 51 8.28 -19.57 -5.19
N ASP A 52 9.47 -19.93 -4.68
CA ASP A 52 9.77 -19.90 -3.26
C ASP A 52 9.84 -18.44 -2.77
N GLY A 53 10.53 -17.56 -3.50
CA GLY A 53 10.60 -16.13 -3.18
C GLY A 53 9.25 -15.42 -3.26
N ILE A 54 8.38 -15.78 -4.22
CA ILE A 54 7.02 -15.24 -4.30
C ILE A 54 6.17 -15.68 -3.10
N ASN A 55 6.30 -16.94 -2.67
CA ASN A 55 5.55 -17.47 -1.52
C ASN A 55 6.03 -16.87 -0.19
N GLU A 56 7.33 -16.59 -0.06
CA GLU A 56 7.89 -15.84 1.07
C GLU A 56 7.35 -14.39 1.10
N LEU A 57 7.31 -13.72 -0.06
CA LEU A 57 6.70 -12.39 -0.15
C LEU A 57 5.21 -12.42 0.20
N ALA A 58 4.46 -13.40 -0.30
CA ALA A 58 3.05 -13.56 0.05
C ALA A 58 2.84 -13.74 1.55
N SER A 59 3.72 -14.48 2.22
CA SER A 59 3.69 -14.65 3.67
C SER A 59 3.99 -13.34 4.40
N SER A 60 4.96 -12.56 3.91
CA SER A 60 5.27 -11.22 4.47
C SER A 60 4.11 -10.23 4.28
N ILE A 61 3.35 -10.33 3.19
CA ILE A 61 2.15 -9.53 2.98
C ILE A 61 1.00 -9.97 3.90
N GLU A 62 0.90 -11.25 4.25
CA GLU A 62 -0.05 -11.66 5.30
C GLU A 62 0.29 -11.08 6.66
N ASP A 63 1.57 -11.00 7.01
CA ASP A 63 2.00 -10.36 8.25
C ASP A 63 1.59 -8.88 8.27
N ILE A 64 1.67 -8.18 7.13
CA ILE A 64 1.12 -6.82 6.98
C ILE A 64 -0.40 -6.83 7.18
N ALA A 65 -1.12 -7.77 6.56
CA ALA A 65 -2.58 -7.86 6.70
C ALA A 65 -3.00 -8.08 8.15
N ASP A 66 -2.28 -8.90 8.91
CA ASP A 66 -2.56 -9.18 10.32
C ASP A 66 -2.30 -7.98 11.23
N ALA A 67 -1.39 -7.06 10.84
CA ALA A 67 -1.13 -5.81 11.53
C ALA A 67 -2.03 -4.66 11.05
N ALA A 68 -2.65 -4.79 9.88
CA ALA A 68 -3.39 -3.73 9.21
C ALA A 68 -4.70 -3.36 9.92
N PRO A 69 -5.13 -2.10 9.80
CA PRO A 69 -6.50 -1.69 10.14
C PRO A 69 -7.58 -2.49 9.39
N ASP A 70 -8.72 -2.74 10.04
CA ASP A 70 -9.86 -3.51 9.51
C ASP A 70 -10.34 -3.04 8.11
N ASP A 71 -10.14 -1.76 7.77
CA ASP A 71 -10.56 -1.17 6.51
C ASP A 71 -9.62 -1.46 5.33
N ILE A 72 -8.36 -1.84 5.60
CA ILE A 72 -7.37 -2.18 4.56
C ILE A 72 -6.85 -3.63 4.66
N GLU A 73 -7.08 -4.34 5.78
CA GLU A 73 -6.71 -5.75 5.97
C GLU A 73 -7.16 -6.63 4.79
N SER A 74 -8.42 -6.49 4.37
CA SER A 74 -8.97 -7.33 3.31
C SER A 74 -8.24 -7.14 1.98
N ASP A 75 -7.79 -5.92 1.69
CA ASP A 75 -7.07 -5.63 0.44
C ASP A 75 -5.69 -6.28 0.48
N TRP A 76 -4.99 -6.23 1.62
CA TRP A 76 -3.71 -6.92 1.79
C TRP A 76 -3.83 -8.44 1.63
N ARG A 77 -4.89 -9.05 2.17
CA ARG A 77 -5.14 -10.49 2.01
C ARG A 77 -5.38 -10.85 0.55
N VAL A 78 -6.12 -10.03 -0.20
CA VAL A 78 -6.31 -10.23 -1.65
C VAL A 78 -4.98 -10.20 -2.40
N THR A 79 -4.08 -9.27 -2.03
CA THR A 79 -2.74 -9.22 -2.62
C THR A 79 -1.89 -10.45 -2.28
N ALA A 80 -1.89 -10.91 -1.02
CA ALA A 80 -1.17 -12.12 -0.62
C ALA A 80 -1.69 -13.36 -1.38
N ASP A 81 -3.01 -13.50 -1.51
CA ASP A 81 -3.62 -14.60 -2.24
C ASP A 81 -3.26 -14.57 -3.73
N ALA A 82 -3.23 -13.39 -4.36
CA ALA A 82 -2.81 -13.25 -5.75
C ALA A 82 -1.34 -13.68 -5.96
N LEU A 83 -0.45 -13.36 -5.01
CA LEU A 83 0.95 -13.80 -5.06
C LEU A 83 1.06 -15.32 -4.87
N ARG A 84 0.26 -15.94 -4.00
CA ARG A 84 0.26 -17.41 -3.85
C ARG A 84 -0.23 -18.11 -5.10
N THR A 85 -1.30 -17.60 -5.69
CA THR A 85 -1.77 -18.12 -6.98
C THR A 85 -0.63 -18.09 -7.99
N LEU A 86 0.15 -17.00 -8.03
CA LEU A 86 1.32 -16.90 -8.91
C LEU A 86 2.43 -17.89 -8.55
N ALA A 87 2.73 -18.07 -7.26
CA ALA A 87 3.74 -19.03 -6.79
C ALA A 87 3.36 -20.49 -7.09
N ASP A 88 2.06 -20.81 -7.08
CA ASP A 88 1.53 -22.15 -7.35
C ASP A 88 1.46 -22.47 -8.86
N MET A 89 1.74 -21.51 -9.75
CA MET A 89 1.73 -21.73 -11.19
C MET A 89 2.95 -22.53 -11.67
N ASP A 90 2.71 -23.51 -12.53
CA ASP A 90 3.76 -24.29 -13.19
C ASP A 90 4.56 -23.47 -14.23
N ASP A 91 3.95 -22.44 -14.83
CA ASP A 91 4.58 -21.55 -15.81
C ASP A 91 4.06 -20.10 -15.63
N PRO A 92 4.78 -19.26 -14.86
CA PRO A 92 4.35 -17.89 -14.57
C PRO A 92 4.45 -16.96 -15.79
N GLU A 93 5.12 -17.36 -16.88
CA GLU A 93 5.12 -16.61 -18.14
C GLU A 93 3.80 -16.76 -18.90
N VAL A 94 2.97 -17.75 -18.52
CA VAL A 94 1.69 -18.04 -19.16
C VAL A 94 0.57 -17.95 -18.11
N LEU A 95 0.14 -16.72 -17.83
CA LEU A 95 -1.08 -16.47 -17.07
C LEU A 95 -2.28 -17.01 -17.86
N ASP A 96 -2.98 -17.99 -17.28
CA ASP A 96 -4.25 -18.43 -17.83
C ASP A 96 -5.33 -17.33 -17.66
N PRO A 97 -6.43 -17.37 -18.42
CA PRO A 97 -7.45 -16.33 -18.37
C PRO A 97 -8.11 -16.17 -16.99
N GLU A 98 -8.13 -17.22 -16.17
CA GLU A 98 -8.72 -17.18 -14.84
C GLU A 98 -7.81 -16.44 -13.86
N THR A 99 -6.52 -16.75 -13.89
CA THR A 99 -5.49 -16.08 -13.11
C THR A 99 -5.37 -14.61 -13.52
N GLN A 100 -5.39 -14.33 -14.83
CA GLN A 100 -5.40 -12.96 -15.34
C GLN A 100 -6.60 -12.17 -14.81
N GLN A 101 -7.79 -12.79 -14.79
CA GLN A 101 -8.98 -12.16 -14.23
C GLN A 101 -8.83 -11.89 -12.73
N GLN A 102 -8.25 -12.81 -11.95
CA GLN A 102 -8.00 -12.60 -10.52
C GLN A 102 -7.08 -11.40 -10.27
N PHE A 103 -6.01 -11.25 -11.06
CA PHE A 103 -5.13 -10.08 -10.97
C PHE A 103 -5.83 -8.77 -11.34
N GLU A 104 -6.69 -8.77 -12.36
CA GLU A 104 -7.51 -7.61 -12.69
C GLU A 104 -8.50 -7.26 -11.57
N GLU A 105 -9.09 -8.26 -10.92
CA GLU A 105 -9.99 -8.09 -9.79
C GLU A 105 -9.26 -7.63 -8.50
N ALA A 106 -7.96 -7.92 -8.38
CA ALA A 106 -7.11 -7.45 -7.29
C ALA A 106 -6.56 -6.02 -7.48
N GLN A 107 -6.58 -5.46 -8.70
CA GLN A 107 -6.10 -4.09 -8.96
C GLN A 107 -6.68 -3.01 -8.03
N PRO A 108 -8.00 -2.99 -7.73
CA PRO A 108 -8.55 -2.03 -6.79
C PRO A 108 -7.95 -2.14 -5.39
N SER A 109 -7.64 -3.36 -4.94
CA SER A 109 -6.98 -3.59 -3.64
C SER A 109 -5.57 -3.02 -3.64
N PHE A 110 -4.80 -3.19 -4.71
CA PHE A 110 -3.48 -2.54 -4.85
C PHE A 110 -3.57 -1.00 -4.82
N ASP A 111 -4.53 -0.43 -5.54
CA ASP A 111 -4.74 1.03 -5.57
C ASP A 111 -5.12 1.57 -4.18
N ASN A 112 -6.00 0.85 -3.46
CA ASN A 112 -6.40 1.21 -2.10
C ASN A 112 -5.21 1.11 -1.12
N ILE A 113 -4.45 0.02 -1.18
CA ILE A 113 -3.25 -0.18 -0.36
C ILE A 113 -2.27 0.95 -0.58
N SER A 114 -1.95 1.27 -1.84
CA SER A 114 -1.00 2.33 -2.17
C SER A 114 -1.44 3.69 -1.63
N GLN A 115 -2.73 4.03 -1.78
CA GLN A 115 -3.28 5.26 -1.22
C GLN A 115 -3.23 5.26 0.31
N HIS A 116 -3.64 4.18 0.96
CA HIS A 116 -3.68 4.09 2.41
C HIS A 116 -2.27 4.13 3.02
N VAL A 117 -1.32 3.41 2.44
CA VAL A 117 0.08 3.41 2.89
C VAL A 117 0.71 4.79 2.70
N MET A 118 0.42 5.48 1.60
CA MET A 118 0.85 6.86 1.42
C MET A 118 0.23 7.81 2.46
N ASP A 119 -1.09 7.73 2.65
CA ASP A 119 -1.84 8.66 3.50
C ASP A 119 -1.53 8.47 5.00
N GLU A 120 -1.39 7.22 5.45
CA GLU A 120 -1.20 6.88 6.87
C GLU A 120 0.27 6.62 7.25
N CYS A 121 1.08 6.08 6.33
CA CYS A 121 2.48 5.70 6.61
C CYS A 121 3.53 6.61 5.94
N ASP A 122 3.15 7.48 4.99
CA ASP A 122 4.09 8.30 4.20
C ASP A 122 5.13 7.45 3.42
N ILE A 123 4.74 6.23 3.01
CA ILE A 123 5.56 5.29 2.24
C ILE A 123 5.04 5.23 0.80
N ASP A 124 5.96 5.32 -0.17
CA ASP A 124 5.66 5.16 -1.60
C ASP A 124 5.91 3.71 -2.04
N LEU A 125 4.86 3.04 -2.52
CA LEU A 125 4.92 1.67 -3.03
C LEU A 125 5.20 1.60 -4.55
N ALA A 126 5.40 2.74 -5.21
CA ALA A 126 5.54 2.86 -6.67
C ALA A 126 6.95 2.57 -7.23
#